data_AF-A0A1F9ZGK1-F1
#
_entry.id   AF-A0A1F9ZGK1-F1
#
_cell.length_a   1.000
_cell.length_b   1.000
_cell.length_c   1.000
_cell.angle_alpha   90.00
_cell.angle_beta   90.00
_cell.angle_gamma   90.00
#
_symmetry.space_group_name_H-M   'P 1'
#
loop_
_entity.id
_entity.type
_entity.pdbx_description
1 polymer ?
#
loop_
_entity_poly.entity_id
_entity_poly.type
_entity_poly.pdbx_seq_one_letter_code
_entity_poly.pdbx_strand_id
1 'polypeptide(L)'
;MRIGCGARVREFGTARYFYFWHYEPDGGRTVRREDYLGRVDSEKARQDLLRRMAAYHAKAEQEFARRKARIERLIARELASVQR
;
A
#
# COMPACT_ATOMS: atom_id res chain seq x y z
N MET A 1 3.51 4.98 -10.31
CA MET A 1 2.97 4.75 -8.96
C MET A 1 2.91 3.25 -8.71
N ARG A 2 3.64 2.75 -7.72
CA ARG A 2 3.51 1.37 -7.24
C ARG A 2 2.63 1.40 -5.99
N ILE A 3 1.57 0.62 -5.99
CA ILE A 3 0.71 0.39 -4.83
C ILE A 3 0.77 -1.10 -4.53
N GLY A 4 0.85 -1.43 -3.25
CA GLY A 4 0.88 -2.80 -2.78
C GLY A 4 1.48 -2.86 -1.38
N CYS A 5 0.97 -3.80 -0.60
CA CYS A 5 1.53 -4.18 0.68
C CYS A 5 1.45 -5.69 0.85
N GLY A 6 2.12 -6.21 1.87
CA GLY A 6 1.99 -7.59 2.26
C GLY A 6 2.87 -7.95 3.45
N ALA A 7 2.75 -9.20 3.86
CA ALA A 7 3.58 -9.77 4.90
C ALA A 7 4.74 -10.57 4.28
N ARG A 8 5.85 -10.65 5.01
CA ARG A 8 6.88 -11.67 4.86
C ARG A 8 7.20 -12.25 6.22
N VAL A 9 7.50 -13.53 6.26
CA VAL A 9 8.13 -14.16 7.40
C VAL A 9 9.62 -14.32 7.08
N ARG A 10 10.50 -13.83 7.95
CA ARG A 10 11.93 -14.08 7.85
C ARG A 10 12.36 -15.00 8.99
N GLU A 11 13.24 -15.93 8.67
CA GLU A 11 13.77 -16.90 9.62
C GLU A 11 15.25 -16.59 9.89
N PHE A 12 15.62 -16.60 11.16
CA PHE A 12 17.00 -16.41 11.63
C PHE A 12 17.27 -17.45 12.72
N GLY A 13 17.99 -18.51 12.37
CA GLY A 13 18.14 -19.68 13.24
C GLY A 13 16.78 -20.34 13.51
N THR A 14 16.43 -20.54 14.79
CA THR A 14 15.14 -21.09 15.21
C THR A 14 14.03 -20.03 15.34
N ALA A 15 14.38 -18.75 15.21
CA ALA A 15 13.45 -17.66 15.40
C ALA A 15 12.84 -17.21 14.06
N ARG A 16 11.53 -16.98 14.06
CA ARG A 16 10.76 -16.51 12.90
C ARG A 16 10.05 -15.22 13.22
N TYR A 17 10.04 -14.30 12.26
CA TYR A 17 9.59 -12.92 12.48
C TYR A 17 8.71 -12.40 11.36
N PHE A 18 7.67 -11.66 11.72
CA PHE A 18 6.85 -10.92 10.78
C PHE A 18 7.54 -9.63 10.34
N TYR A 19 7.52 -9.42 9.04
CA TYR A 19 7.86 -8.17 8.38
C TYR A 19 6.66 -7.72 7.54
N PHE A 20 6.30 -6.45 7.63
CA PHE A 20 5.29 -5.85 6.77
C PHE A 20 5.97 -4.97 5.73
N TRP A 21 5.78 -5.29 4.45
CA TRP A 21 6.27 -4.46 3.36
C TRP A 21 5.13 -3.68 2.72
N HIS A 22 5.43 -2.47 2.27
CA HIS A 22 4.49 -1.63 1.55
C HIS A 22 5.20 -0.62 0.65
N TYR A 23 4.52 -0.15 -0.40
CA TYR A 23 5.01 0.99 -1.17
C TYR A 23 4.56 2.30 -0.54
N GLU A 24 5.50 3.21 -0.33
CA GLU A 24 5.23 4.58 0.11
C GLU A 24 5.69 5.61 -0.93
N PRO A 25 5.02 6.79 -1.00
CA PRO A 25 5.51 7.91 -1.79
C PRO A 25 6.81 8.47 -1.21
N ASP A 26 7.77 8.77 -2.07
CA ASP A 26 9.03 9.42 -1.72
C ASP A 26 9.47 10.34 -2.87
N GLY A 27 9.38 11.66 -2.66
CA GLY A 27 9.88 12.66 -3.62
C GLY A 27 9.39 12.50 -5.07
N GLY A 28 8.13 12.08 -5.27
CA GLY A 28 7.55 11.83 -6.61
C GLY A 28 7.82 10.43 -7.17
N ARG A 29 8.53 9.58 -6.44
CA ARG A 29 8.71 8.15 -6.70
C ARG A 29 7.92 7.33 -5.67
N THR A 30 7.90 6.02 -5.84
CA THR A 30 7.37 5.09 -4.84
C THR A 30 8.45 4.10 -4.46
N VAL A 31 8.81 4.06 -3.17
CA VAL A 31 9.83 3.15 -2.63
C VAL A 31 9.16 2.02 -1.86
N ARG A 32 9.79 0.85 -1.83
CA ARG A 32 9.32 -0.29 -1.04
C ARG A 32 9.96 -0.23 0.34
N ARG A 33 9.15 -0.03 1.38
CA ARG A 33 9.58 -0.15 2.79
C ARG A 33 9.26 -1.53 3.32
N GLU A 34 10.00 -1.94 4.33
CA GLU A 34 9.77 -3.17 5.06
C GLU A 34 10.01 -2.92 6.56
N ASP A 35 8.97 -3.13 7.35
CA ASP A 35 8.95 -2.88 8.78
C ASP A 35 9.01 -4.21 9.53
N TYR A 36 9.94 -4.34 10.47
CA TYR A 36 9.93 -5.44 11.44
C TYR A 36 8.77 -5.26 12.43
N LEU A 37 7.98 -6.31 12.65
CA LEU A 37 6.81 -6.26 13.54
C LEU A 37 6.96 -7.10 14.81
N GLY A 38 7.84 -8.09 14.81
CA GLY A 38 8.02 -8.99 15.95
C GLY A 38 8.05 -10.47 15.55
N ARG A 39 8.14 -11.34 16.56
CA ARG A 39 8.11 -12.80 16.36
C ARG A 39 6.74 -13.27 15.90
N VAL A 40 6.71 -14.40 15.17
CA VAL A 40 5.46 -14.97 14.65
C VAL A 40 4.51 -15.50 15.74
N ASP A 41 5.04 -15.84 16.91
CA ASP A 41 4.28 -16.30 18.09
C ASP A 41 3.71 -15.14 18.93
N SER A 42 4.04 -13.89 18.59
CA SER A 42 3.53 -12.71 19.29
C SER A 42 2.14 -12.32 18.78
N GLU A 43 1.15 -12.40 19.67
CA GLU A 43 -0.20 -11.88 19.44
C GLU A 43 -0.19 -10.42 18.98
N LYS A 44 0.60 -9.59 19.67
CA LYS A 44 0.77 -8.17 19.33
C LYS A 44 1.29 -7.99 17.91
N ALA A 45 2.31 -8.76 17.50
CA ALA A 45 2.87 -8.66 16.16
C ALA A 45 1.85 -9.07 15.08
N ARG A 46 1.02 -10.10 15.35
CA ARG A 46 -0.06 -10.50 14.44
C ARG A 46 -1.13 -9.41 14.31
N GLN A 47 -1.57 -8.84 15.43
CA GLN A 47 -2.55 -7.75 15.42
C GLN A 47 -2.01 -6.50 14.71
N ASP A 48 -0.75 -6.15 14.96
CA ASP A 48 -0.08 -5.02 14.31
C ASP A 48 0.06 -5.22 12.79
N LEU A 49 0.34 -6.43 12.33
CA LEU A 49 0.39 -6.77 10.91
C LEU A 49 -0.97 -6.54 10.24
N LEU A 50 -2.04 -7.13 10.80
CA LEU A 50 -3.39 -7.01 10.25
C LEU A 50 -3.88 -5.55 10.25
N ARG A 51 -3.60 -4.81 11.33
CA ARG A 51 -3.92 -3.38 11.43
C ARG A 51 -3.20 -2.55 10.37
N ARG A 52 -1.91 -2.80 10.13
CA ARG A 52 -1.14 -2.10 9.08
C ARG A 52 -1.65 -2.42 7.69
N MET A 53 -2.02 -3.68 7.42
CA MET A 53 -2.65 -4.08 6.15
C MET A 53 -3.95 -3.34 5.91
N ALA A 54 -4.85 -3.30 6.90
CA ALA A 54 -6.12 -2.58 6.79
C ALA A 54 -5.92 -1.08 6.54
N ALA A 55 -5.01 -0.45 7.29
CA ALA A 55 -4.68 0.97 7.12
C ALA A 55 -4.10 1.26 5.72
N TYR A 56 -3.25 0.37 5.19
CA TYR A 56 -2.70 0.53 3.86
C TYR A 56 -3.78 0.39 2.77
N HIS A 57 -4.66 -0.61 2.87
CA HIS A 57 -5.74 -0.79 1.92
C HIS A 57 -6.68 0.41 1.88
N ALA A 58 -7.09 0.94 3.04
CA ALA A 58 -7.93 2.13 3.11
C ALA A 58 -7.27 3.34 2.40
N LYS A 59 -5.95 3.53 2.58
CA LYS A 59 -5.20 4.58 1.87
C LYS A 59 -5.11 4.29 0.36
N ALA A 60 -4.86 3.05 -0.02
CA ALA A 60 -4.76 2.63 -1.42
C ALA A 60 -6.09 2.83 -2.17
N GLU A 61 -7.22 2.49 -1.55
CA GLU A 61 -8.56 2.72 -2.09
C GLU A 61 -8.82 4.20 -2.37
N GLN A 62 -8.45 5.09 -1.44
CA GLN A 62 -8.54 6.53 -1.64
C GLN A 62 -7.68 7.00 -2.82
N GLU A 63 -6.47 6.48 -2.97
CA GLU A 63 -5.60 6.82 -4.10
C GLU A 63 -6.14 6.30 -5.44
N PHE A 64 -6.73 5.11 -5.47
CA PHE A 64 -7.42 4.59 -6.65
C PHE A 64 -8.62 5.46 -7.03
N ALA A 65 -9.44 5.85 -6.06
CA ALA A 65 -10.59 6.73 -6.28
C ALA A 65 -10.13 8.10 -6.84
N ARG A 66 -9.11 8.72 -6.24
CA ARG A 66 -8.52 9.98 -6.73
C ARG A 66 -7.99 9.85 -8.15
N ARG A 67 -7.34 8.73 -8.48
CA ARG A 67 -6.80 8.49 -9.82
C ARG A 67 -7.92 8.33 -10.85
N LYS A 68 -8.96 7.56 -10.53
CA LYS A 68 -10.16 7.39 -11.37
C LYS A 68 -10.80 8.75 -11.67
N ALA A 69 -11.06 9.55 -10.64
CA ALA A 69 -11.66 10.87 -10.78
C ALA A 69 -10.80 11.86 -11.61
N ARG A 70 -9.46 11.74 -11.58
CA ARG A 70 -8.59 12.53 -12.48
C ARG A 70 -8.74 12.12 -13.94
N ILE A 71 -8.81 10.82 -14.21
CA ILE A 71 -8.96 10.28 -15.56
C ILE A 71 -10.35 10.61 -16.12
N GLU A 72 -11.41 10.46 -15.32
CA GLU A 72 -12.77 10.82 -15.70
C GLU A 72 -12.88 12.30 -16.12
N ARG A 73 -12.24 13.20 -15.37
CA ARG A 73 -12.18 14.63 -15.74
C ARG A 73 -11.41 14.88 -17.03
N LEU A 74 -10.31 14.15 -17.26
CA LEU A 74 -9.57 14.24 -18.51
C LEU A 74 -10.44 13.80 -19.69
N ILE A 75 -11.11 12.65 -19.58
CA ILE A 75 -12.01 12.15 -20.62
C ILE A 75 -13.12 13.15 -20.91
N ALA A 76 -13.78 13.68 -19.88
CA ALA A 76 -14.86 14.65 -20.04
C ALA A 76 -14.39 15.93 -20.78
N ARG A 77 -13.18 16.40 -20.50
CA ARG A 77 -12.57 17.54 -21.19
C ARG A 77 -12.38 17.28 -22.68
N GLU A 78 -11.87 16.10 -23.04
CA GLU A 78 -11.63 15.74 -24.44
C GLU A 78 -12.94 15.51 -25.21
N LEU A 79 -13.96 14.94 -24.59
CA LEU A 79 -15.27 14.82 -25.24
C LEU A 79 -15.89 16.20 -25.54
N ALA A 80 -15.71 17.17 -24.64
CA ALA A 80 -16.20 18.54 -24.83
C ALA A 80 -15.36 19.39 -25.81
N SER A 81 -14.13 18.96 -26.17
CA SER A 81 -13.33 19.62 -27.20
C SER A 81 -13.69 19.16 -28.61
N VAL A 82 -14.14 17.91 -28.77
CA VAL A 82 -14.57 17.33 -30.07
C VAL A 82 -15.95 17.81 -30.50
N GLN A 83 -16.82 18.19 -29.57
CA GLN A 83 -18.18 18.67 -29.84
C GLN A 83 -18.26 20.17 -30.18
N ARG A 84 -17.11 20.85 -30.28
CA ARG A 84 -17.00 22.26 -30.66
C ARG A 84 -16.40 22.37 -32.05
#